data_AF-A0A9D7ZZ23-F1
#
_entry.id   AF-A0A9D7ZZ23-F1
#
_cell.length_a   1.000
_cell.length_b   1.000
_cell.length_c   1.000
_cell.angle_alpha   90.00
_cell.angle_beta   90.00
_cell.angle_gamma   90.00
#
_symmetry.space_group_name_H-M   'P 1'
#
loop_
_entity.id
_entity.type
_entity.pdbx_description
1 polymer ?
#
loop_
_entity_poly.entity_id
_entity_poly.type
_entity_poly.pdbx_seq_one_letter_code
_entity_poly.pdbx_strand_id
1 'polypeptide(L)'
;MQNGLPELSVAEIIGEDKTFGCAVLWGATMIGNGVCELTSAPEKLTFSLGSLSPNKQAKLEEIKRVLELMGPVEIEENFLGSRWSKLLFNCSFSGMSAVLGATFGEVAKNKKSRLCVQRIAKECIDTAKKADIKIEPIQGKDICKLLDYNNKLKQKISFAIIPFARFHYWRAGCWE
;
A
#
# COMPACT_ATOMS: atom_id res chain seq x y z
N MET A 1 11.93 5.82 -2.94
CA MET A 1 10.84 5.73 -1.92
C MET A 1 9.61 6.51 -2.36
N GLN A 2 9.11 6.26 -3.58
CA GLN A 2 7.91 6.95 -4.08
C GLN A 2 6.66 6.08 -3.81
N ASN A 3 5.50 6.71 -3.66
CA ASN A 3 4.22 6.00 -3.66
C ASN A 3 3.93 5.44 -5.08
N GLY A 4 3.07 4.43 -5.17
CA GLY A 4 2.71 3.79 -6.44
C GLY A 4 3.60 2.60 -6.81
N LEU A 5 3.82 2.39 -8.11
CA LEU A 5 4.65 1.30 -8.69
C LEU A 5 5.76 1.84 -9.61
N PRO A 6 6.62 2.76 -9.14
CA PRO A 6 7.67 3.37 -9.96
C PRO A 6 8.80 2.40 -10.34
N GLU A 7 8.93 1.26 -9.65
CA GLU A 7 10.13 0.43 -9.75
C GLU A 7 10.32 -0.14 -11.16
N LEU A 8 9.24 -0.46 -11.88
CA LEU A 8 9.33 -0.96 -13.26
C LEU A 8 9.90 0.10 -14.22
N SER A 9 9.39 1.34 -14.19
CA SER A 9 9.89 2.40 -15.07
C SER A 9 11.29 2.87 -14.70
N VAL A 10 11.67 2.81 -13.42
CA VAL A 10 13.05 3.09 -13.00
C VAL A 10 13.99 1.99 -13.49
N ALA A 11 13.58 0.72 -13.38
CA ALA A 11 14.37 -0.42 -13.82
C ALA A 11 14.62 -0.42 -15.35
N GLU A 12 13.68 0.08 -16.15
CA GLU A 12 13.88 0.26 -17.60
C GLU A 12 15.07 1.19 -17.92
N ILE A 13 15.39 2.13 -17.04
CA ILE A 13 16.46 3.13 -17.25
C ILE A 13 17.78 2.67 -16.66
N ILE A 14 17.78 2.19 -15.41
CA ILE A 14 19.02 1.90 -14.65
C ILE A 14 19.30 0.40 -14.47
N GLY A 15 18.39 -0.46 -14.89
CA GLY A 15 18.43 -1.91 -14.70
C GLY A 15 17.80 -2.37 -13.37
N GLU A 16 17.23 -3.57 -13.37
CA GLU A 16 16.59 -4.18 -12.19
C GLU A 16 17.57 -4.37 -11.03
N ASP A 17 18.82 -4.77 -11.31
CA ASP A 17 19.86 -4.98 -10.29
C ASP A 17 20.25 -3.70 -9.52
N LYS A 18 19.94 -2.53 -10.08
CA LYS A 18 20.19 -1.23 -9.45
C LYS A 18 18.91 -0.58 -8.91
N THR A 19 17.78 -1.27 -9.01
CA THR A 19 16.47 -0.74 -8.64
C THR A 19 15.97 -1.39 -7.36
N PHE A 20 15.79 -0.56 -6.33
CA PHE A 20 15.31 -0.96 -5.01
C PHE A 20 14.12 -0.08 -4.65
N GLY A 21 13.04 -0.73 -4.23
CA GLY A 21 11.84 -0.06 -3.78
C GLY A 21 11.77 -0.07 -2.25
N CYS A 22 11.25 1.01 -1.69
CA CYS A 22 11.06 1.11 -0.25
C CYS A 22 9.80 1.93 0.04
N ALA A 23 8.88 1.31 0.78
CA ALA A 23 7.68 1.95 1.26
C ALA A 23 7.92 2.49 2.67
N VAL A 24 7.66 3.78 2.82
CA VAL A 24 7.67 4.47 4.11
C VAL A 24 6.29 4.29 4.77
N LEU A 25 6.26 3.91 6.04
CA LEU A 25 5.03 3.61 6.80
C LEU A 25 4.75 4.62 7.93
N TRP A 26 5.40 5.78 7.89
CA TRP A 26 5.23 6.90 8.80
C TRP A 26 5.01 8.20 8.02
N GLY A 27 4.41 9.18 8.69
CA GLY A 27 4.10 10.50 8.13
C GLY A 27 5.06 11.58 8.61
N ALA A 28 5.40 12.49 7.69
CA ALA A 28 6.03 13.76 7.99
C ALA A 28 5.52 14.83 7.00
N THR A 29 5.51 16.08 7.45
CA THR A 29 4.97 17.21 6.70
C THR A 29 6.01 18.32 6.63
N MET A 30 6.20 18.88 5.43
CA MET A 30 6.93 20.13 5.26
C MET A 30 6.05 21.29 5.73
N ILE A 31 6.45 21.97 6.79
CA ILE A 31 5.71 23.11 7.36
C ILE A 31 6.10 24.41 6.64
N GLY A 32 7.37 24.54 6.25
CA GLY A 32 7.92 25.74 5.62
C GLY A 32 9.41 25.60 5.35
N ASN A 33 10.09 26.69 5.00
CA ASN A 33 11.49 26.72 4.57
C ASN A 33 12.44 25.90 5.47
N GLY A 34 12.73 24.65 5.05
CA GLY A 34 13.62 23.74 5.77
C GLY A 34 13.07 23.16 7.08
N VAL A 35 11.78 23.39 7.40
CA VAL A 35 11.15 22.93 8.63
C VAL A 35 10.17 21.80 8.29
N CYS A 36 10.47 20.60 8.81
CA CYS A 36 9.62 19.44 8.70
C CYS A 36 9.14 19.02 10.09
N GLU A 37 7.90 18.58 10.17
CA GLU A 37 7.32 17.96 11.37
C GLU A 37 7.12 16.47 11.11
N LEU A 38 7.55 15.64 12.06
CA LEU A 38 7.17 14.24 12.10
C LEU A 38 5.74 14.15 12.65
N THR A 39 4.79 13.73 11.82
CA THR A 39 3.36 13.66 12.20
C THR A 39 2.97 12.29 12.77
N SER A 40 3.92 11.36 12.84
CA SER A 40 3.75 10.03 13.41
C SER A 40 4.55 9.88 14.70
N ALA A 41 4.07 9.03 15.60
CA ALA A 41 4.83 8.70 16.81
C ALA A 41 6.18 8.05 16.42
N PRO A 42 7.31 8.44 17.06
CA PRO A 42 8.63 7.94 16.70
C PRO A 42 8.76 6.41 16.66
N GLU A 43 7.99 5.70 17.49
CA GLU A 43 8.01 4.24 17.59
C GLU A 43 7.38 3.55 16.36
N LYS A 44 6.70 4.33 15.50
CA LYS A 44 6.05 3.83 14.26
C LYS A 44 6.91 4.03 13.01
N LEU A 45 8.16 4.51 13.14
CA LEU A 45 9.03 4.72 11.99
C LEU A 45 9.50 3.38 11.40
N THR A 46 8.68 2.80 10.52
CA THR A 46 9.03 1.57 9.84
C THR A 46 9.19 1.75 8.33
N PHE A 47 10.05 0.93 7.74
CA PHE A 47 10.31 0.86 6.32
C PHE A 47 10.08 -0.57 5.82
N SER A 48 9.41 -0.73 4.69
CA SER A 48 9.35 -1.99 3.95
C SER A 48 10.24 -1.87 2.72
N LEU A 49 11.33 -2.63 2.67
CA LEU A 49 12.36 -2.59 1.64
C LEU A 49 12.29 -3.83 0.74
N GLY A 50 12.49 -3.68 -0.56
CA GLY A 50 12.59 -4.83 -1.46
C GLY A 50 13.14 -4.47 -2.84
N SER A 51 13.22 -5.48 -3.70
CA SER A 51 13.71 -5.34 -5.07
C SER A 51 13.11 -6.42 -5.97
N LEU A 52 13.07 -6.11 -7.27
CA LEU A 52 12.66 -7.02 -8.34
C LEU A 52 13.80 -7.95 -8.77
N SER A 53 15.07 -7.57 -8.54
CA SER A 53 16.22 -8.35 -8.97
C SER A 53 16.35 -9.67 -8.18
N PRO A 54 16.70 -10.80 -8.81
CA PRO A 54 17.04 -12.03 -8.10
C PRO A 54 18.36 -11.93 -7.31
N ASN A 55 19.27 -11.04 -7.70
CA ASN A 55 20.59 -10.85 -7.06
C ASN A 55 20.59 -9.73 -6.00
N LYS A 56 19.44 -9.50 -5.36
CA LYS A 56 19.19 -8.35 -4.49
C LYS A 56 19.79 -8.44 -3.08
N GLN A 57 20.04 -9.65 -2.56
CA GLN A 57 20.19 -9.86 -1.11
C GLN A 57 21.31 -9.01 -0.48
N ALA A 58 22.54 -9.09 -1.01
CA ALA A 58 23.68 -8.38 -0.42
C ALA A 58 23.46 -6.86 -0.37
N LYS A 59 22.84 -6.29 -1.41
CA LYS A 59 22.57 -4.85 -1.49
C LYS A 59 21.38 -4.45 -0.62
N LEU A 60 20.35 -5.29 -0.52
CA LEU A 60 19.23 -5.07 0.41
C LEU A 60 19.71 -4.98 1.85
N GLU A 61 20.60 -5.88 2.28
CA GLU A 61 21.18 -5.83 3.62
C GLU A 61 21.99 -4.56 3.85
N GLU A 62 22.76 -4.12 2.84
CA GLU A 62 23.51 -2.87 2.94
C GLU A 62 22.59 -1.65 3.08
N ILE A 63 21.52 -1.57 2.28
CA ILE A 63 20.51 -0.49 2.37
C ILE A 63 19.78 -0.56 3.72
N LYS A 64 19.40 -1.76 4.16
CA LYS A 64 18.75 -2.01 5.45
C LYS A 64 19.59 -1.44 6.60
N ARG A 65 20.89 -1.77 6.66
CA ARG A 65 21.79 -1.23 7.71
C ARG A 65 21.79 0.29 7.79
N VAL A 66 21.71 0.98 6.65
CA VAL A 66 21.69 2.45 6.63
C VAL A 66 20.33 2.98 7.12
N LEU A 67 19.23 2.40 6.64
CA LEU A 67 17.89 2.84 7.02
C LEU A 67 17.55 2.52 8.49
N GLU A 68 18.11 1.45 9.04
CA GLU A 68 17.94 1.05 10.44
C GLU A 68 18.55 2.02 11.45
N LEU A 69 19.42 2.95 11.00
CA LEU A 69 19.84 4.08 11.83
C LEU A 69 18.68 5.02 12.17
N MET A 70 17.59 4.97 11.40
CA MET A 70 16.41 5.85 11.54
C MET A 70 15.21 5.12 12.14
N GLY A 71 14.99 3.86 11.79
CA GLY A 71 13.87 3.07 12.29
C GLY A 71 13.85 1.66 11.69
N PRO A 72 13.07 0.72 12.25
CA PRO A 72 13.06 -0.67 11.79
C PRO A 72 12.78 -0.83 10.29
N VAL A 73 13.52 -1.74 9.65
CA VAL A 73 13.36 -2.07 8.23
C VAL A 73 12.99 -3.53 8.07
N GLU A 74 11.86 -3.80 7.43
CA GLU A 74 11.45 -5.14 7.01
C GLU A 74 11.86 -5.36 5.56
N ILE A 75 12.56 -6.46 5.26
CA ILE A 75 12.83 -6.86 3.87
C ILE A 75 11.67 -7.72 3.40
N GLU A 76 11.01 -7.27 2.35
CA GLU A 76 9.86 -7.92 1.74
C GLU A 76 10.32 -9.04 0.79
N GLU A 77 9.99 -10.28 1.13
CA GLU A 77 10.24 -11.43 0.24
C GLU A 77 9.42 -11.30 -1.05
N ASN A 78 8.11 -11.12 -0.91
CA ASN A 78 7.19 -10.81 -2.01
C ASN A 78 6.98 -9.29 -2.14
N PHE A 79 8.06 -8.59 -2.46
CA PHE A 79 8.07 -7.14 -2.57
C PHE A 79 6.95 -6.60 -3.49
N LEU A 80 6.80 -7.16 -4.68
CA LEU A 80 5.80 -6.69 -5.64
C LEU A 80 4.37 -6.91 -5.10
N GLY A 81 4.12 -8.05 -4.44
CA GLY A 81 2.85 -8.31 -3.74
C GLY A 81 2.51 -7.23 -2.72
N SER A 82 3.47 -6.86 -1.87
CA SER A 82 3.31 -5.78 -0.87
C SER A 82 3.05 -4.41 -1.51
N ARG A 83 3.65 -4.13 -2.67
CA ARG A 83 3.37 -2.89 -3.41
C ARG A 83 1.95 -2.86 -3.97
N TRP A 84 1.46 -3.98 -4.50
CA TRP A 84 0.09 -4.10 -4.99
C TRP A 84 -0.96 -4.03 -3.87
N SER A 85 -0.65 -4.58 -2.69
CA SER A 85 -1.45 -4.43 -1.47
C SER A 85 -1.66 -2.95 -1.12
N LYS A 86 -0.60 -2.14 -1.16
CA LYS A 86 -0.68 -0.69 -0.91
C LYS A 86 -1.40 0.04 -2.03
N LEU A 87 -1.15 -0.33 -3.29
CA LEU A 87 -1.83 0.25 -4.45
C LEU A 87 -3.34 0.07 -4.37
N LEU A 88 -3.82 -1.13 -4.02
CA LEU A 88 -5.25 -1.43 -3.86
C LEU A 88 -5.93 -0.45 -2.91
N PHE A 89 -5.32 -0.13 -1.77
CA PHE A 89 -5.86 0.86 -0.85
C PHE A 89 -5.83 2.28 -1.42
N ASN A 90 -4.70 2.68 -1.98
CA ASN A 90 -4.53 4.05 -2.48
C ASN A 90 -5.47 4.36 -3.65
N CYS A 91 -5.64 3.43 -4.60
CA CYS A 91 -6.52 3.66 -5.75
C CYS A 91 -8.01 3.61 -5.37
N SER A 92 -8.39 2.79 -4.39
CA SER A 92 -9.79 2.63 -4.00
C SER A 92 -10.22 3.63 -2.92
N PHE A 93 -9.61 3.62 -1.73
CA PHE A 93 -10.02 4.46 -0.61
C PHE A 93 -9.48 5.88 -0.74
N SER A 94 -8.17 6.04 -0.97
CA SER A 94 -7.58 7.39 -1.02
C SER A 94 -8.09 8.19 -2.23
N GLY A 95 -8.17 7.56 -3.40
CA GLY A 95 -8.77 8.17 -4.59
C GLY A 95 -10.21 8.64 -4.36
N MET A 96 -11.06 7.77 -3.79
CA MET A 96 -12.45 8.14 -3.50
C MET A 96 -12.57 9.23 -2.43
N SER A 97 -11.74 9.18 -1.39
CA SER A 97 -11.71 10.20 -0.34
C SER A 97 -11.29 11.57 -0.86
N ALA A 98 -10.29 11.62 -1.73
CA ALA A 98 -9.85 12.86 -2.37
C ALA A 98 -10.95 13.47 -3.25
N VAL A 99 -11.63 12.66 -4.07
CA VAL A 99 -12.71 13.13 -4.95
C VAL A 99 -13.93 13.62 -4.16
N LEU A 100 -14.24 12.99 -3.04
CA LEU A 100 -15.45 13.28 -2.27
C LEU A 100 -15.24 14.25 -1.10
N GLY A 101 -13.99 14.64 -0.81
CA GLY A 101 -13.67 15.43 0.38
C GLY A 101 -14.11 14.73 1.67
N ALA A 102 -13.92 13.41 1.73
CA ALA A 102 -14.47 12.57 2.78
C ALA A 102 -13.39 11.64 3.37
N THR A 103 -13.50 11.31 4.64
CA THR A 103 -12.66 10.30 5.29
C THR A 103 -12.91 8.91 4.69
N PHE A 104 -11.95 7.99 4.88
CA PHE A 104 -12.13 6.58 4.47
C PHE A 104 -13.38 5.97 5.16
N GLY A 105 -13.68 6.43 6.39
CA GLY A 105 -14.85 6.05 7.18
C GLY A 105 -16.16 6.36 6.48
N GLU A 106 -16.29 7.60 6.02
CA GLU A 106 -17.47 8.10 5.30
C GLU A 106 -17.61 7.43 3.94
N VAL A 107 -16.50 7.28 3.21
CA VAL A 107 -16.46 6.55 1.93
C VAL A 107 -16.95 5.11 2.10
N ALA A 108 -16.53 4.42 3.17
CA ALA A 108 -16.93 3.04 3.43
C ALA A 108 -18.40 2.91 3.86
N LYS A 109 -18.94 3.88 4.62
CA LYS A 109 -20.32 3.85 5.13
C LYS A 109 -21.35 4.23 4.07
N ASN A 110 -21.01 5.14 3.16
CA ASN A 110 -21.92 5.55 2.09
C ASN A 110 -22.02 4.47 0.99
N LYS A 111 -23.26 4.06 0.67
CA LYS A 111 -23.52 2.96 -0.28
C LYS A 111 -22.96 3.20 -1.67
N LYS A 112 -22.98 4.44 -2.18
CA LYS A 112 -22.54 4.78 -3.54
C LYS A 112 -21.01 4.75 -3.63
N SER A 113 -20.33 5.44 -2.72
CA SER A 113 -18.87 5.46 -2.67
C SER A 113 -18.28 4.09 -2.36
N ARG A 114 -18.92 3.32 -1.46
CA ARG A 114 -18.52 1.93 -1.18
C ARG A 114 -18.62 1.03 -2.42
N LEU A 115 -19.61 1.26 -3.28
CA LEU A 115 -19.73 0.51 -4.53
C LEU A 115 -18.55 0.82 -5.47
N CYS A 116 -18.12 2.08 -5.54
CA CYS A 116 -16.92 2.47 -6.29
C CYS A 116 -15.68 1.80 -5.71
N VAL A 117 -15.48 1.86 -4.38
CA VAL A 117 -14.36 1.18 -3.69
C VAL A 117 -14.33 -0.31 -4.03
N GLN A 118 -15.46 -1.00 -3.93
CA GLN A 118 -15.55 -2.42 -4.27
C GLN A 118 -15.09 -2.71 -5.71
N ARG A 119 -15.58 -1.91 -6.68
CA ARG A 119 -15.29 -2.13 -8.10
C ARG A 119 -13.82 -1.83 -8.43
N ILE A 120 -13.28 -0.73 -7.91
CA ILE A 120 -11.87 -0.36 -8.08
C ILE A 120 -10.96 -1.42 -7.46
N ALA A 121 -11.29 -1.89 -6.24
CA ALA A 121 -10.53 -2.96 -5.59
C ALA A 121 -10.58 -4.25 -6.41
N LYS A 122 -11.74 -4.59 -7.02
CA LYS A 122 -11.88 -5.76 -7.89
C LYS A 122 -10.99 -5.65 -9.14
N GLU A 123 -11.01 -4.50 -9.81
CA GLU A 123 -10.18 -4.23 -10.99
C GLU A 123 -8.69 -4.37 -10.65
N CYS A 124 -8.26 -3.83 -9.50
CA CYS A 124 -6.89 -3.98 -9.02
C CYS A 124 -6.52 -5.45 -8.77
N ILE A 125 -7.38 -6.22 -8.09
CA ILE A 125 -7.16 -7.65 -7.85
C ILE A 125 -7.08 -8.45 -9.16
N ASP A 126 -7.97 -8.17 -10.11
CA ASP A 126 -7.98 -8.87 -11.40
C ASP A 126 -6.74 -8.55 -12.22
N THR A 127 -6.30 -7.30 -12.20
CA THR A 127 -5.07 -6.88 -12.88
C THR A 127 -3.85 -7.56 -12.26
N ALA A 128 -3.76 -7.62 -10.92
CA ALA A 128 -2.68 -8.31 -10.23
C ALA A 128 -2.63 -9.79 -10.62
N LYS A 129 -3.78 -10.48 -10.62
CA LYS A 129 -3.87 -11.89 -11.05
C LYS A 129 -3.44 -12.09 -12.50
N LYS A 130 -3.80 -11.18 -13.40
CA LYS A 130 -3.39 -11.24 -14.81
C LYS A 130 -1.90 -10.99 -15.01
N ALA A 131 -1.29 -10.22 -14.10
CA ALA A 131 0.15 -10.01 -14.05
C ALA A 131 0.91 -11.11 -13.28
N ASP A 132 0.23 -12.18 -12.83
CA ASP A 132 0.77 -13.26 -11.99
C ASP A 132 1.36 -12.76 -10.64
N ILE A 133 0.75 -11.70 -10.10
CA ILE A 133 1.18 -11.07 -8.85
C ILE A 133 0.27 -11.53 -7.72
N LYS A 134 0.86 -12.21 -6.74
CA LYS A 134 0.21 -12.53 -5.47
C LYS A 134 0.24 -11.30 -4.57
N ILE A 135 -0.92 -10.67 -4.38
CA ILE A 135 -1.10 -9.57 -3.42
C ILE A 135 -0.89 -10.10 -1.99
N GLU A 136 -0.06 -9.41 -1.20
CA GLU A 136 0.24 -9.79 0.17
C GLU A 136 -0.89 -9.43 1.15
N PRO A 137 -1.09 -10.19 2.24
CA PRO A 137 -2.03 -9.85 3.29
C PRO A 137 -1.75 -8.48 3.89
N ILE A 138 -2.80 -7.77 4.31
CA ILE A 138 -2.67 -6.48 4.98
C ILE A 138 -3.07 -6.68 6.43
N GLN A 139 -2.10 -6.54 7.35
CA GLN A 139 -2.27 -6.79 8.79
C GLN A 139 -2.78 -8.20 9.08
N GLY A 140 -2.16 -9.19 8.44
CA GLY A 140 -2.53 -10.60 8.57
C GLY A 140 -3.89 -10.95 7.96
N LYS A 141 -4.59 -10.00 7.33
CA LYS A 141 -5.86 -10.25 6.64
C LYS A 141 -5.62 -10.40 5.14
N ASP A 142 -6.05 -11.53 4.62
CA ASP A 142 -6.04 -11.81 3.18
C ASP A 142 -7.12 -10.98 2.48
N ILE A 143 -6.71 -9.83 1.94
CA ILE A 143 -7.60 -8.86 1.29
C ILE A 143 -8.24 -9.43 0.04
N CYS A 144 -7.49 -10.22 -0.72
CA CYS A 144 -8.01 -10.90 -1.89
C CYS A 144 -9.18 -11.81 -1.50
N LYS A 145 -9.06 -12.63 -0.44
CA LYS A 145 -10.19 -13.44 0.02
C LYS A 145 -11.41 -12.63 0.46
N LEU A 146 -11.19 -11.46 1.06
CA LEU A 146 -12.27 -10.61 1.56
C LEU A 146 -12.98 -9.82 0.46
N LEU A 147 -12.22 -9.28 -0.50
CA LEU A 147 -12.73 -8.31 -1.47
C LEU A 147 -12.96 -8.89 -2.86
N ASP A 148 -12.29 -9.98 -3.23
CA ASP A 148 -12.45 -10.61 -4.54
C ASP A 148 -13.77 -11.38 -4.66
N TYR A 149 -14.34 -11.38 -5.86
CA TYR A 149 -15.60 -12.06 -6.14
C TYR A 149 -15.72 -12.48 -7.60
N ASN A 150 -16.24 -13.68 -7.84
CA ASN A 150 -16.53 -14.17 -9.19
C ASN A 150 -18.02 -14.48 -9.40
N ASN A 151 -18.86 -14.17 -8.41
CA ASN A 151 -20.30 -14.38 -8.46
C ASN A 151 -21.05 -13.35 -7.61
N LYS A 152 -22.37 -13.25 -7.82
CA LYS A 152 -23.24 -12.27 -7.15
C LYS A 152 -23.27 -12.43 -5.62
N LEU A 153 -23.13 -13.65 -5.10
CA LEU A 153 -23.14 -13.90 -3.66
C LEU A 153 -21.86 -13.35 -3.01
N LYS A 154 -20.69 -13.72 -3.52
CA LYS A 154 -19.41 -13.18 -3.05
C LYS A 154 -19.32 -11.66 -3.23
N GLN A 155 -19.90 -11.12 -4.30
CA GLN A 155 -19.97 -9.68 -4.50
C GLN A 155 -20.77 -9.00 -3.38
N LYS A 156 -21.92 -9.55 -2.97
CA LYS A 156 -22.68 -9.01 -1.83
C LYS A 156 -21.90 -9.12 -0.52
N ILE A 157 -21.18 -10.22 -0.30
CA ILE A 157 -20.35 -10.42 0.90
C ILE A 157 -19.20 -9.41 0.93
N SER A 158 -18.43 -9.29 -0.15
CA SER A 158 -17.36 -8.31 -0.32
C SER A 158 -17.86 -6.89 -0.03
N PHE A 159 -19.02 -6.51 -0.58
CA PHE A 159 -19.63 -5.20 -0.33
C PHE A 159 -20.02 -5.01 1.13
N ALA A 160 -20.56 -6.04 1.78
CA ALA A 160 -20.98 -5.98 3.18
C ALA A 160 -19.80 -5.86 4.14
N ILE A 161 -18.63 -6.42 3.81
CA ILE A 161 -17.43 -6.45 4.67
C ILE A 161 -16.69 -5.11 4.68
N ILE A 162 -16.71 -4.34 3.59
CA ILE A 162 -15.93 -3.08 3.45
C ILE A 162 -16.03 -2.14 4.67
N PRO A 163 -17.21 -1.82 5.23
CA PRO A 163 -17.30 -0.93 6.40
C PRO A 163 -16.67 -1.49 7.67
N PHE A 164 -16.56 -2.80 7.80
CA PHE A 164 -16.02 -3.49 8.97
C PHE A 164 -14.52 -3.79 8.83
N ALA A 165 -13.99 -3.63 7.62
CA ALA A 165 -12.59 -3.87 7.31
C ALA A 165 -11.74 -2.72 7.87
N ARG A 166 -11.54 -2.74 9.18
CA ARG A 166 -10.66 -1.80 9.88
C ARG A 166 -9.20 -2.19 9.65
N PHE A 167 -8.47 -1.34 8.93
CA PHE A 167 -7.03 -1.46 8.71
C PHE A 167 -6.30 -0.31 9.39
N HIS A 168 -5.11 -0.51 9.94
CA HIS A 168 -4.28 0.57 10.49
C HIS A 168 -3.90 1.67 9.49
N TYR A 169 -4.01 1.46 8.17
CA TYR A 169 -3.96 2.56 7.18
C TYR A 169 -5.03 3.64 7.45
N TRP A 170 -6.12 3.26 8.13
CA TRP A 170 -7.18 4.15 8.62
C TRP A 170 -6.76 5.00 9.82
N ARG A 171 -5.68 4.62 10.51
CA ARG A 171 -5.18 5.19 11.80
C ARG A 171 -3.78 5.78 11.73
N ALA A 172 -3.10 5.67 10.58
CA ALA A 172 -1.70 6.10 10.43
C ALA A 172 -1.54 7.63 10.26
N GLY A 173 -2.36 8.43 10.97
CA GLY A 173 -2.16 9.86 11.17
C GLY A 173 -2.27 10.77 9.94
N CYS A 174 -2.33 10.25 8.72
CA CYS A 174 -2.36 11.08 7.52
C CYS A 174 -3.77 11.49 7.07
N TRP A 175 -4.84 10.83 7.51
CA TRP A 175 -6.18 10.99 6.92
C TRP A 175 -7.35 10.71 7.90
N GLU A 176 -7.15 10.98 9.21
CA GLU A 176 -8.25 11.19 10.16
C GLU A 176 -8.67 12.67 10.17
#